data_AF-A0A484HGQ5-F1
#
_entry.id   AF-A0A484HGQ5-F1
#
_cell.length_a   1.000
_cell.length_b   1.000
_cell.length_c   1.000
_cell.angle_alpha   90.00
_cell.angle_beta   90.00
_cell.angle_gamma   90.00
#
_symmetry.space_group_name_H-M   'P 1'
#
loop_
_entity.id
_entity.type
_entity.pdbx_description
1 polymer ?
#
loop_
_entity_poly.entity_id
_entity_poly.type
_entity_poly.pdbx_seq_one_letter_code
_entity_poly.pdbx_strand_id
1 'polypeptide(L)'
;MAADGSADAGEQLKKLEHNATLKSYHDLIRHERVQYENRRRESEFIFASPCEIAEALQDGPPATPNDLLAFVYDHLNILGRKLARTQTGRYQAYWNQDGHDLIQPKDEPICSGLLAEDLQNRINSQGLIVTVEHHMVSAKKCDLVVLQGTDRLLPIEVKHHFNSGLWTAWRDQLDKLYTRDAKAGGLGIYLVLWSGEAKKRMPKLPNRIERPANAIELNKALESLIPQKDRRRLRVVVVDISPPDSLQTG
;
A
#
# COMPACT_ATOMS: atom_id res chain seq x y z
N MET A 1 -36.29 -12.80 -0.01
CA MET A 1 -36.01 -11.59 0.79
C MET A 1 -34.77 -10.95 0.21
N ALA A 2 -34.94 -9.85 -0.52
CA ALA A 2 -33.82 -9.11 -1.10
C ALA A 2 -33.05 -8.43 0.06
N ALA A 3 -31.75 -8.67 0.13
CA ALA A 3 -30.87 -8.04 1.10
C ALA A 3 -30.71 -6.57 0.70
N ASP A 4 -31.18 -5.67 1.54
CA ASP A 4 -30.99 -4.23 1.38
C ASP A 4 -29.48 -3.91 1.53
N GLY A 5 -28.84 -3.60 0.40
CA GLY A 5 -27.42 -3.27 0.29
C GLY A 5 -27.13 -1.78 0.50
N SER A 6 -28.01 -1.04 1.17
CA SER A 6 -27.86 0.40 1.32
C SER A 6 -26.62 0.76 2.15
N ALA A 7 -25.90 1.80 1.73
CA ALA A 7 -24.72 2.32 2.42
C ALA A 7 -24.93 2.60 3.93
N ASP A 8 -26.18 2.76 4.35
CA ASP A 8 -26.61 2.97 5.74
C ASP A 8 -26.28 1.77 6.65
N ALA A 9 -26.48 0.52 6.19
CA ALA A 9 -26.27 -0.67 7.02
C ALA A 9 -24.82 -0.84 7.49
N GLY A 10 -23.84 -0.48 6.65
CA GLY A 10 -22.42 -0.51 6.99
C GLY A 10 -22.05 0.54 8.06
N GLU A 11 -22.65 1.73 7.99
CA GLU A 11 -22.44 2.79 8.97
C GLU A 11 -23.08 2.44 10.32
N GLN A 12 -24.26 1.82 10.33
CA GLN A 12 -24.91 1.34 11.55
C GLN A 12 -24.08 0.25 12.25
N LEU A 13 -23.54 -0.74 11.53
CA LEU A 13 -22.65 -1.76 12.09
C LEU A 13 -21.39 -1.14 12.72
N LYS A 14 -20.87 -0.06 12.11
CA LYS A 14 -19.73 0.70 12.62
C LYS A 14 -20.09 1.45 13.91
N LYS A 15 -21.28 2.04 14.00
CA LYS A 15 -21.80 2.69 15.22
C LYS A 15 -21.98 1.67 16.36
N LEU A 16 -22.49 0.48 16.05
CA LEU A 16 -22.65 -0.61 17.02
C LEU A 16 -21.30 -1.14 17.55
N GLU A 17 -20.27 -1.24 16.70
CA GLU A 17 -18.91 -1.66 17.12
C GLU A 17 -18.28 -0.67 18.11
N HIS A 18 -18.59 0.63 18.02
CA HIS A 18 -18.07 1.65 18.95
C HIS A 18 -18.92 1.80 20.22
N ASN A 19 -20.03 1.08 20.35
CA ASN A 19 -20.86 1.15 21.55
C ASN A 19 -20.28 0.29 22.67
N ALA A 20 -19.87 0.95 23.77
CA ALA A 20 -19.27 0.30 24.93
C ALA A 20 -20.22 -0.66 25.66
N THR A 21 -21.54 -0.47 25.56
CA THR A 21 -22.53 -1.34 26.21
C THR A 21 -22.69 -2.69 25.52
N LEU A 22 -22.25 -2.81 24.27
CA LEU A 22 -22.34 -4.03 23.46
C LEU A 22 -21.07 -4.89 23.50
N LYS A 23 -20.22 -4.71 24.50
CA LYS A 23 -18.89 -5.34 24.57
C LYS A 23 -18.92 -6.86 24.39
N SER A 24 -19.94 -7.54 24.94
CA SER A 24 -20.15 -8.99 24.79
C SER A 24 -20.47 -9.44 23.36
N TYR A 25 -20.96 -8.53 22.52
CA TYR A 25 -21.34 -8.78 21.13
C TYR A 25 -20.33 -8.20 20.12
N HIS A 26 -19.26 -7.54 20.58
CA HIS A 26 -18.28 -6.90 19.68
C HIS A 26 -17.70 -7.85 18.64
N ASP A 27 -17.42 -9.10 19.01
CA ASP A 27 -16.88 -10.08 18.06
C ASP A 27 -17.92 -10.50 17.00
N LEU A 28 -19.19 -10.63 17.39
CA LEU A 28 -20.29 -10.91 16.47
C LEU A 28 -20.54 -9.72 15.53
N ILE A 29 -20.59 -8.50 16.08
CA ILE A 29 -20.77 -7.26 15.30
C ILE A 29 -19.62 -7.10 14.30
N ARG A 30 -18.39 -7.37 14.72
CA ARG A 30 -17.21 -7.34 13.84
C ARG A 30 -17.33 -8.39 12.73
N HIS A 31 -17.76 -9.62 13.06
CA HIS A 31 -17.99 -10.67 12.07
C HIS A 31 -19.02 -10.25 11.03
N GLU A 32 -20.20 -9.78 11.47
CA GLU A 32 -21.27 -9.34 10.58
C GLU A 32 -20.88 -8.14 9.73
N ARG A 33 -20.10 -7.19 10.28
CA ARG A 33 -19.56 -6.07 9.49
C ARG A 33 -18.63 -6.55 8.38
N VAL A 34 -17.74 -7.50 8.65
CA VAL A 34 -16.89 -8.09 7.60
C VAL A 34 -17.73 -8.84 6.55
N GLN A 35 -18.75 -9.60 6.97
CA GLN A 35 -19.67 -10.29 6.05
C GLN A 35 -20.45 -9.32 5.17
N TYR A 36 -20.90 -8.20 5.73
CA TYR A 36 -21.57 -7.14 5.00
C TYR A 36 -20.65 -6.47 3.99
N GLU A 37 -19.43 -6.10 4.39
CA GLU A 37 -18.42 -5.51 3.51
C GLU A 37 -18.02 -6.46 2.37
N ASN A 38 -17.96 -7.77 2.62
CA ASN A 38 -17.73 -8.79 1.58
C ASN A 38 -18.88 -8.83 0.57
N ARG A 39 -20.13 -8.96 1.04
CA ARG A 39 -21.32 -8.98 0.17
C ARG A 39 -21.45 -7.72 -0.66
N ARG A 40 -21.15 -6.56 -0.08
CA ARG A 40 -21.18 -5.28 -0.80
C ARG A 40 -20.15 -5.28 -1.93
N ARG A 41 -18.91 -5.70 -1.66
CA ARG A 41 -17.85 -5.84 -2.68
C ARG A 41 -18.24 -6.84 -3.77
N GLU A 42 -18.84 -7.97 -3.42
CA GLU A 42 -19.32 -8.96 -4.39
C GLU A 42 -20.46 -8.40 -5.26
N SER A 43 -21.37 -7.61 -4.67
CA SER A 43 -22.49 -7.01 -5.41
C SER A 43 -22.08 -5.86 -6.32
N GLU A 44 -21.02 -5.13 -5.97
CA GLU A 44 -20.46 -4.02 -6.75
C GLU A 44 -19.38 -4.51 -7.75
N PHE A 45 -19.06 -5.81 -7.74
CA PHE A 45 -18.04 -6.37 -8.63
C PHE A 45 -18.54 -6.47 -10.08
N ILE A 46 -17.88 -5.73 -10.97
CA ILE A 46 -18.13 -5.79 -12.41
C ILE A 46 -17.05 -6.66 -13.05
N PHE A 47 -17.47 -7.73 -13.73
CA PHE A 47 -16.57 -8.56 -14.53
C PHE A 47 -16.03 -7.76 -15.71
N ALA A 48 -14.73 -7.87 -15.95
CA ALA A 48 -14.12 -7.36 -17.18
C ALA A 48 -14.65 -8.14 -18.39
N SER A 49 -14.95 -7.41 -19.46
CA SER A 49 -15.29 -7.97 -20.76
C SER A 49 -14.09 -8.65 -21.41
N PRO A 50 -14.31 -9.59 -22.35
CA PRO A 50 -13.22 -10.22 -23.10
C PRO A 50 -12.32 -9.22 -23.85
N CYS A 51 -12.89 -8.10 -24.33
CA CYS A 51 -12.11 -7.04 -24.98
C CYS A 51 -11.16 -6.35 -23.99
N GLU A 52 -11.63 -5.98 -22.81
CA GLU A 52 -10.78 -5.35 -21.79
C GLU A 52 -9.63 -6.28 -21.36
N ILE A 53 -9.90 -7.58 -21.25
CA ILE A 53 -8.85 -8.58 -20.95
C ILE A 53 -7.84 -8.66 -22.10
N ALA A 54 -8.31 -8.67 -23.35
CA ALA A 54 -7.43 -8.71 -24.52
C ALA A 54 -6.54 -7.46 -24.63
N GLU A 55 -7.08 -6.28 -24.32
CA GLU A 55 -6.32 -5.02 -24.28
C GLU A 55 -5.27 -5.03 -23.16
N ALA A 56 -5.63 -5.49 -21.96
CA ALA A 56 -4.69 -5.61 -20.84
C ALA A 56 -3.51 -6.55 -21.16
N LEU A 57 -3.74 -7.60 -21.96
CA LEU A 57 -2.69 -8.51 -22.44
C LEU A 57 -1.79 -7.88 -23.52
N GLN A 58 -2.21 -6.78 -24.14
CA GLN A 58 -1.48 -6.03 -25.16
C GLN A 58 -0.89 -4.72 -24.61
N ASP A 59 -0.38 -4.76 -23.37
CA ASP A 59 0.18 -3.60 -22.65
C ASP A 59 -0.80 -2.44 -22.43
N GLY A 60 -2.10 -2.72 -22.57
CA GLY A 60 -3.20 -1.81 -22.27
C GLY A 60 -3.46 -1.62 -20.77
N PRO A 61 -4.49 -0.83 -20.41
CA PRO A 61 -4.83 -0.60 -19.01
C PRO A 61 -5.27 -1.88 -18.30
N PRO A 62 -5.09 -1.98 -16.96
CA PRO A 62 -5.52 -3.17 -16.21
C PRO A 62 -7.04 -3.42 -16.30
N ALA A 63 -7.45 -4.65 -16.66
CA ALA A 63 -8.85 -4.97 -16.89
C ALA A 63 -9.66 -5.15 -15.60
N THR A 64 -9.06 -5.73 -14.56
CA THR A 64 -9.69 -6.01 -13.27
C THR A 64 -8.97 -5.31 -12.11
N PRO A 65 -9.60 -5.19 -10.92
CA PRO A 65 -8.92 -4.67 -9.74
C PRO A 65 -7.65 -5.45 -9.37
N ASN A 66 -7.64 -6.78 -9.56
CA ASN A 66 -6.45 -7.60 -9.31
C ASN A 66 -5.35 -7.34 -10.35
N ASP A 67 -5.72 -7.08 -11.61
CA ASP A 67 -4.75 -6.68 -12.63
C ASP A 67 -4.15 -5.32 -12.28
N LEU A 68 -4.95 -4.38 -11.77
CA LEU A 68 -4.45 -3.08 -11.31
C LEU A 68 -3.44 -3.25 -10.17
N LEU A 69 -3.75 -4.09 -9.19
CA LEU A 69 -2.82 -4.44 -8.11
C LEU A 69 -1.53 -5.06 -8.65
N ALA A 70 -1.62 -6.05 -9.53
CA ALA A 70 -0.45 -6.73 -10.10
C ALA A 70 0.41 -5.77 -10.93
N PHE A 71 -0.21 -4.98 -11.79
CA PHE A 71 0.44 -4.00 -12.64
C PHE A 71 1.21 -2.96 -11.82
N VAL A 72 0.54 -2.32 -10.84
CA VAL A 72 1.20 -1.32 -9.98
C VAL A 72 2.30 -1.95 -9.14
N TYR A 73 2.07 -3.15 -8.59
CA TYR A 73 3.07 -3.89 -7.83
C TYR A 73 4.34 -4.17 -8.65
N ASP A 74 4.20 -4.61 -9.90
CA ASP A 74 5.34 -4.89 -10.78
C ASP A 74 6.10 -3.61 -11.15
N HIS A 75 5.38 -2.53 -11.45
CA HIS A 75 5.98 -1.22 -11.74
C HIS A 75 6.74 -0.65 -10.53
N LEU A 76 6.22 -0.80 -9.31
CA LEU A 76 6.91 -0.43 -8.07
C LEU A 76 8.18 -1.26 -7.84
N ASN A 77 8.15 -2.57 -8.10
CA ASN A 77 9.34 -3.41 -8.02
C ASN A 77 10.40 -3.04 -9.07
N ILE A 78 9.99 -2.73 -10.30
CA ILE A 78 10.90 -2.22 -11.33
C ILE A 78 11.49 -0.87 -10.90
N LEU A 79 10.67 0.02 -10.32
CA LEU A 79 11.12 1.31 -9.81
C LEU A 79 12.14 1.14 -8.69
N GLY A 80 11.87 0.28 -7.70
CA GLY A 80 12.80 -0.02 -6.61
C GLY A 80 14.13 -0.57 -7.11
N ARG A 81 14.11 -1.48 -8.10
CA ARG A 81 15.35 -1.96 -8.75
C ARG A 81 16.11 -0.84 -9.45
N LYS A 82 15.43 0.11 -10.10
CA LYS A 82 16.12 1.26 -10.71
C LYS A 82 16.71 2.18 -9.64
N LEU A 83 15.99 2.49 -8.57
CA LEU A 83 16.51 3.32 -7.48
C LEU A 83 17.77 2.71 -6.84
N ALA A 84 17.78 1.40 -6.61
CA ALA A 84 18.91 0.69 -6.03
C ALA A 84 20.11 0.52 -6.98
N ARG A 85 19.90 0.45 -8.31
CA ARG A 85 20.92 -0.02 -9.28
C ARG A 85 21.40 1.04 -10.28
N THR A 86 21.04 2.31 -10.14
CA THR A 86 21.29 3.30 -11.20
C THR A 86 22.48 4.22 -10.97
N GLN A 87 23.22 4.47 -12.05
CA GLN A 87 24.20 5.56 -12.20
C GLN A 87 23.59 6.96 -12.06
N THR A 88 22.25 7.09 -12.09
CA THR A 88 21.54 8.38 -12.08
C THR A 88 21.47 9.04 -10.71
N GLY A 89 21.85 8.33 -9.63
CA GLY A 89 21.84 8.89 -8.27
C GLY A 89 20.44 9.26 -7.75
N ARG A 90 19.36 8.78 -8.39
CA ARG A 90 17.97 9.19 -8.05
C ARG A 90 17.60 8.95 -6.59
N TYR A 91 18.18 7.93 -5.95
CA TYR A 91 17.98 7.66 -4.51
C TYR A 91 18.36 8.87 -3.64
N GLN A 92 19.33 9.71 -4.05
CA GLN A 92 19.76 10.90 -3.31
C GLN A 92 18.62 11.91 -3.11
N ALA A 93 17.66 11.95 -4.03
CA ALA A 93 16.49 12.83 -3.90
C ALA A 93 15.63 12.49 -2.67
N TYR A 94 15.72 11.25 -2.16
CA TYR A 94 15.04 10.80 -0.95
C TYR A 94 15.79 11.17 0.35
N TRP A 95 16.94 11.83 0.25
CA TRP A 95 17.79 12.18 1.39
C TRP A 95 17.92 13.69 1.54
N ASN A 96 18.04 14.15 2.78
CA ASN A 96 18.56 15.48 3.08
C ASN A 96 20.08 15.46 2.84
N GLN A 97 20.58 16.50 2.19
CA GLN A 97 21.98 16.62 1.80
C GLN A 97 22.60 17.84 2.47
N ASP A 98 23.86 17.71 2.90
CA ASP A 98 24.73 18.83 3.22
C ASP A 98 25.99 18.71 2.37
N GLY A 99 26.12 19.60 1.38
CA GLY A 99 27.07 19.41 0.28
C GLY A 99 26.85 18.07 -0.45
N HIS A 100 27.85 17.20 -0.39
CA HIS A 100 27.80 15.86 -0.99
C HIS A 100 27.34 14.76 -0.02
N ASP A 101 27.19 15.07 1.27
CA ASP A 101 26.91 14.09 2.30
C ASP A 101 25.41 13.89 2.49
N LEU A 102 24.99 12.62 2.48
CA LEU A 102 23.60 12.24 2.73
C LEU A 102 23.39 12.12 4.24
N ILE A 103 22.65 13.04 4.86
CA ILE A 103 22.49 13.08 6.32
C ILE A 103 21.47 12.06 6.79
N GLN A 104 20.19 12.29 6.45
CA GLN A 104 19.06 11.47 6.86
C GLN A 104 18.03 11.41 5.74
N PRO A 105 17.24 10.33 5.62
CA PRO A 105 16.12 10.29 4.69
C PRO A 105 15.16 11.45 4.95
N LYS A 106 14.56 11.97 3.90
CA LYS A 106 13.46 12.94 4.00
C LYS A 106 12.25 12.28 4.66
N ASP A 107 11.33 13.09 5.16
CA ASP A 107 10.14 12.57 5.82
C ASP A 107 9.23 11.80 4.85
N GLU A 108 8.39 10.91 5.40
CA GLU A 108 7.50 10.03 4.64
C GLU A 108 6.65 10.78 3.60
N PRO A 109 6.00 11.93 3.93
CA PRO A 109 5.18 12.64 2.94
C PRO A 109 5.98 13.13 1.72
N ILE A 110 7.21 13.61 1.95
CA ILE A 110 8.07 14.09 0.87
C ILE A 110 8.52 12.92 -0.02
N CYS A 111 8.88 11.80 0.60
CA CYS A 111 9.28 10.60 -0.13
C CYS A 111 8.11 9.99 -0.92
N SER A 112 6.90 10.01 -0.36
CA SER A 112 5.67 9.62 -1.05
C SER A 112 5.43 10.49 -2.29
N GLY A 113 5.59 11.82 -2.19
CA GLY A 113 5.50 12.72 -3.35
C GLY A 113 6.48 12.37 -4.47
N LEU A 114 7.75 12.15 -4.12
CA LEU A 114 8.77 11.74 -5.10
C LEU A 114 8.44 10.38 -5.75
N LEU A 115 7.98 9.43 -4.95
CA LEU A 115 7.55 8.12 -5.43
C LEU A 115 6.32 8.22 -6.34
N ALA A 116 5.39 9.13 -6.04
CA ALA A 116 4.20 9.38 -6.85
C ALA A 116 4.57 9.87 -8.25
N GLU A 117 5.46 10.87 -8.34
CA GLU A 117 5.97 11.39 -9.61
C GLU A 117 6.69 10.29 -10.41
N ASP A 118 7.59 9.54 -9.76
CA ASP A 118 8.35 8.47 -10.41
C ASP A 118 7.45 7.33 -10.90
N LEU A 119 6.37 7.02 -10.16
CA LEU A 119 5.37 6.03 -10.56
C LEU A 119 4.48 6.57 -11.69
N GLN A 120 3.98 7.80 -11.60
CA GLN A 120 3.15 8.44 -12.62
C GLN A 120 3.85 8.41 -13.98
N ASN A 121 5.11 8.81 -14.02
CA ASN A 121 5.92 8.83 -15.25
C ASN A 121 6.02 7.47 -15.94
N ARG A 122 5.79 6.37 -15.22
CA ARG A 122 5.86 5.01 -15.76
C ARG A 122 4.53 4.44 -16.22
N ILE A 123 3.43 4.89 -15.61
CA ILE A 123 2.11 4.31 -15.82
C ILE A 123 1.16 5.28 -16.55
N ASN A 124 1.65 6.47 -16.93
CA ASN A 124 0.88 7.51 -17.57
C ASN A 124 0.21 7.05 -18.88
N SER A 125 0.87 6.18 -19.66
CA SER A 125 0.34 5.65 -20.91
C SER A 125 -0.88 4.74 -20.73
N GLN A 126 -1.13 4.25 -19.52
CA GLN A 126 -2.25 3.35 -19.20
C GLN A 126 -3.49 4.11 -18.69
N GLY A 127 -3.51 5.45 -18.79
CA GLY A 127 -4.64 6.25 -18.30
C GLY A 127 -4.82 6.20 -16.78
N LEU A 128 -3.78 5.80 -16.05
CA LEU A 128 -3.75 5.74 -14.59
C LEU A 128 -3.24 7.06 -14.02
N ILE A 129 -3.81 7.46 -12.89
CA ILE A 129 -3.43 8.69 -12.19
C ILE A 129 -2.94 8.32 -10.79
N VAL A 130 -1.73 8.76 -10.45
CA VAL A 130 -1.12 8.62 -9.12
C VAL A 130 -1.29 9.94 -8.40
N THR A 131 -1.90 9.90 -7.22
CA THR A 131 -2.12 11.08 -6.38
C THR A 131 -1.59 10.85 -4.98
N VAL A 132 -0.97 11.88 -4.42
CA VAL A 132 -0.68 11.97 -2.98
C VAL A 132 -1.91 12.57 -2.30
N GLU A 133 -2.24 12.09 -1.10
CA GLU A 133 -3.30 12.66 -0.26
C GLU A 133 -4.72 12.73 -0.87
N HIS A 134 -5.31 11.59 -1.25
CA HIS A 134 -6.74 11.58 -1.55
C HIS A 134 -7.59 11.62 -0.26
N HIS A 135 -8.57 12.53 -0.20
CA HIS A 135 -9.56 12.56 0.88
C HIS A 135 -10.55 11.40 0.67
N MET A 136 -10.31 10.28 1.35
CA MET A 136 -11.27 9.18 1.41
C MET A 136 -12.34 9.49 2.46
N VAL A 137 -13.59 9.11 2.18
CA VAL A 137 -14.76 9.39 3.03
C VAL A 137 -14.43 8.99 4.48
N SER A 138 -14.45 9.98 5.40
CA SER A 138 -14.03 9.91 6.83
C SER A 138 -12.64 10.50 7.22
N ALA A 139 -12.09 11.46 6.46
CA ALA A 139 -10.94 12.28 6.87
C ALA A 139 -9.64 11.49 7.17
N LYS A 140 -9.46 10.32 6.56
CA LYS A 140 -8.25 9.51 6.68
C LYS A 140 -7.57 9.41 5.33
N LYS A 141 -6.33 9.90 5.26
CA LYS A 141 -5.51 10.03 4.05
C LYS A 141 -4.54 8.85 3.98
N CYS A 142 -4.63 8.04 2.92
CA CYS A 142 -3.53 7.15 2.56
C CYS A 142 -2.42 7.95 1.88
N ASP A 143 -1.18 7.47 2.01
CA ASP A 143 -0.01 8.20 1.51
C ASP A 143 -0.07 8.38 -0.01
N LEU A 144 -0.49 7.34 -0.73
CA LEU A 144 -0.62 7.32 -2.19
C LEU A 144 -1.87 6.57 -2.64
N VAL A 145 -2.42 6.99 -3.78
CA VAL A 145 -3.52 6.31 -4.47
C VAL A 145 -3.22 6.25 -5.96
N VAL A 146 -3.45 5.08 -6.57
CA VAL A 146 -3.54 4.95 -8.03
C VAL A 146 -5.00 4.85 -8.43
N LEU A 147 -5.48 5.80 -9.23
CA LEU A 147 -6.85 5.90 -9.73
C LEU A 147 -6.91 5.32 -11.15
N GLN A 148 -7.96 4.54 -11.40
CA GLN A 148 -8.36 4.11 -12.74
C GLN A 148 -9.80 4.61 -12.97
N GLY A 149 -9.92 5.74 -13.68
CA GLY A 149 -11.19 6.44 -13.83
C GLY A 149 -11.79 6.87 -12.49
N THR A 150 -13.12 6.91 -12.41
CA THR A 150 -13.85 7.32 -11.20
C THR A 150 -14.18 6.17 -10.25
N ASP A 151 -14.03 4.93 -10.68
CA ASP A 151 -14.69 3.78 -10.06
C ASP A 151 -13.72 2.83 -9.35
N ARG A 152 -12.43 2.92 -9.67
CA ARG A 152 -11.40 2.06 -9.09
C ARG A 152 -10.24 2.87 -8.55
N LEU A 153 -9.75 2.43 -7.41
CA LEU A 153 -8.54 2.97 -6.82
C LEU A 153 -7.74 1.88 -6.12
N LEU A 154 -6.43 2.08 -6.03
CA LEU A 154 -5.52 1.21 -5.31
C LEU A 154 -4.77 2.04 -4.26
N PRO A 155 -5.05 1.86 -2.96
CA PRO A 155 -4.34 2.55 -1.90
C PRO A 155 -2.94 1.94 -1.72
N ILE A 156 -1.96 2.81 -1.51
CA ILE A 156 -0.59 2.45 -1.17
C ILE A 156 -0.23 3.19 0.13
N GLU A 157 0.08 2.42 1.17
CA GLU A 157 0.53 2.95 2.46
C GLU A 157 2.05 2.91 2.51
N VAL A 158 2.69 4.05 2.77
CA VAL A 158 4.14 4.21 2.71
C VAL A 158 4.71 4.40 4.13
N LYS A 159 5.76 3.67 4.45
CA LYS A 159 6.48 3.83 5.73
C LYS A 159 7.99 3.78 5.52
N HIS A 160 8.74 4.51 6.33
CA HIS A 160 10.17 4.23 6.50
C HIS A 160 10.37 2.95 7.32
N HIS A 161 11.47 2.24 7.09
CA HIS A 161 11.80 1.04 7.88
C HIS A 161 12.00 1.33 9.38
N PHE A 162 12.34 2.56 9.75
CA PHE A 162 12.45 2.99 11.14
C PHE A 162 11.15 3.55 11.72
N ASN A 163 10.03 3.54 10.98
CA ASN A 163 8.75 3.98 11.49
C ASN A 163 8.28 3.07 12.64
N SER A 164 7.75 3.65 13.71
CA SER A 164 7.28 2.88 14.89
C SER A 164 6.17 1.89 14.56
N GLY A 165 5.40 2.14 13.50
CA GLY A 165 4.34 1.29 12.98
C GLY A 165 4.76 0.28 11.91
N LEU A 166 6.05 0.14 11.58
CA LEU A 166 6.56 -0.75 10.50
C LEU A 166 5.86 -2.12 10.46
N TRP A 167 5.77 -2.78 11.62
CA TRP A 167 5.29 -4.17 11.67
C TRP A 167 3.78 -4.33 11.65
N THR A 168 3.02 -3.23 11.84
CA THR A 168 1.57 -3.30 12.00
C THR A 168 0.78 -2.40 11.06
N ALA A 169 1.42 -1.43 10.39
CA ALA A 169 0.76 -0.46 9.53
C ALA A 169 0.00 -1.11 8.36
N TRP A 170 0.49 -2.24 7.82
CA TRP A 170 -0.23 -3.00 6.78
C TRP A 170 -1.64 -3.43 7.24
N ARG A 171 -1.81 -3.73 8.54
CA ARG A 171 -3.09 -4.15 9.12
C ARG A 171 -3.86 -2.96 9.68
N ASP A 172 -3.18 -2.16 10.50
CA ASP A 172 -3.82 -1.14 11.33
C ASP A 172 -4.16 0.12 10.53
N GLN A 173 -3.43 0.37 9.43
CA GLN A 173 -3.64 1.50 8.53
C GLN A 173 -4.19 1.03 7.17
N LEU A 174 -3.41 0.26 6.40
CA LEU A 174 -3.81 -0.12 5.04
C LEU A 174 -5.11 -0.93 5.01
N ASP A 175 -5.14 -2.09 5.67
CA ASP A 175 -6.31 -2.98 5.67
C ASP A 175 -7.52 -2.40 6.44
N LYS A 176 -7.25 -1.81 7.61
CA LYS A 176 -8.33 -1.32 8.47
C LYS A 176 -8.97 -0.03 7.94
N LEU A 177 -8.22 0.84 7.28
CA LEU A 177 -8.69 2.19 6.93
C LEU A 177 -9.05 2.31 5.45
N TYR A 178 -8.27 1.71 4.54
CA TYR A 178 -8.35 2.08 3.13
C TYR A 178 -8.96 1.00 2.24
N THR A 179 -8.68 -0.28 2.52
CA THR A 179 -9.25 -1.37 1.71
C THR A 179 -10.76 -1.57 1.92
N ARG A 180 -11.38 -0.82 2.84
CA ARG A 180 -12.82 -0.81 3.10
C ARG A 180 -13.60 0.12 2.16
N ASP A 181 -12.92 0.99 1.43
CA ASP A 181 -13.57 1.73 0.34
C ASP A 181 -14.03 0.74 -0.74
N ALA A 182 -15.26 0.92 -1.23
CA ALA A 182 -15.80 0.12 -2.32
C ALA A 182 -14.84 0.08 -3.53
N LYS A 183 -14.32 1.25 -3.89
CA LYS A 183 -13.44 1.44 -5.05
C LYS A 183 -12.08 0.77 -4.87
N ALA A 184 -11.67 0.53 -3.62
CA ALA A 184 -10.45 -0.20 -3.30
C ALA A 184 -10.60 -1.72 -3.45
N GLY A 185 -11.83 -2.25 -3.42
CA GLY A 185 -12.10 -3.69 -3.62
C GLY A 185 -11.48 -4.61 -2.56
N GLY A 186 -10.99 -4.09 -1.43
CA GLY A 186 -10.22 -4.88 -0.46
C GLY A 186 -8.72 -4.97 -0.76
N LEU A 187 -8.24 -4.34 -1.85
CA LEU A 187 -6.88 -4.44 -2.35
C LEU A 187 -6.00 -3.29 -1.84
N GLY A 188 -4.69 -3.52 -1.75
CA GLY A 188 -3.74 -2.47 -1.38
C GLY A 188 -2.28 -2.92 -1.41
N ILE A 189 -1.38 -1.94 -1.39
CA ILE A 189 0.07 -2.18 -1.31
C ILE A 189 0.62 -1.55 -0.04
N TYR A 190 1.34 -2.33 0.75
CA TYR A 190 2.16 -1.83 1.84
C TYR A 190 3.58 -1.62 1.32
N LEU A 191 4.02 -0.37 1.26
CA LEU A 191 5.32 0.01 0.75
C LEU A 191 6.23 0.48 1.88
N VAL A 192 7.45 -0.05 1.93
CA VAL A 192 8.47 0.37 2.88
C VAL A 192 9.68 0.92 2.17
N LEU A 193 10.13 2.10 2.58
CA LEU A 193 11.39 2.70 2.17
C LEU A 193 12.49 2.19 3.09
N TRP A 194 13.46 1.49 2.51
CA TRP A 194 14.65 0.99 3.21
C TRP A 194 15.81 1.94 2.99
N SER A 195 16.27 2.59 4.05
CA SER A 195 17.40 3.52 3.97
C SER A 195 18.68 2.99 4.63
N GLY A 196 18.73 1.68 4.89
CA GLY A 196 19.81 1.04 5.65
C GLY A 196 19.71 1.23 7.16
N GLU A 197 20.32 0.32 7.91
CA GLU A 197 20.26 0.27 9.38
C GLU A 197 21.35 1.09 10.10
N ALA A 198 22.35 1.61 9.35
CA ALA A 198 23.50 2.30 9.94
C ALA A 198 23.11 3.59 10.68
N LYS A 199 22.19 4.38 10.11
CA LYS A 199 21.77 5.69 10.66
C LYS A 199 20.45 5.65 11.41
N LYS A 200 19.49 4.83 10.93
CA LYS A 200 18.16 4.70 11.52
C LYS A 200 17.84 3.22 11.67
N ARG A 201 17.51 2.82 12.90
CA ARG A 201 17.23 1.42 13.25
C ARG A 201 15.75 1.11 13.14
N MET A 202 15.41 -0.10 12.70
CA MET A 202 14.05 -0.60 12.80
C MET A 202 13.54 -0.59 14.25
N PRO A 203 12.23 -0.41 14.46
CA PRO A 203 11.61 -0.55 15.78
C PRO A 203 11.76 -1.99 16.31
N LYS A 204 11.38 -2.19 17.57
CA LYS A 204 11.42 -3.49 18.23
C LYS A 204 10.77 -4.58 17.37
N LEU A 205 11.48 -5.68 17.19
CA LEU A 205 11.03 -6.77 16.34
C LEU A 205 9.84 -7.52 16.95
N PRO A 206 8.89 -7.97 16.12
CA PRO A 206 7.87 -8.92 16.52
C PRO A 206 8.50 -10.25 16.93
N ASN A 207 7.78 -11.03 17.75
CA ASN A 207 8.20 -12.37 18.11
C ASN A 207 8.38 -13.23 16.86
N ARG A 208 9.46 -14.04 16.82
CA ARG A 208 9.78 -14.98 15.73
C ARG A 208 10.16 -14.35 14.39
N ILE A 209 10.47 -13.05 14.37
CA ILE A 209 11.07 -12.38 13.21
C ILE A 209 12.55 -12.12 13.53
N GLU A 210 13.44 -12.69 12.72
CA GLU A 210 14.86 -12.34 12.74
C GLU A 210 15.06 -10.94 12.14
N ARG A 211 16.12 -10.24 12.57
CA ARG A 211 16.37 -8.87 12.13
C ARG A 211 16.82 -8.84 10.67
N PRO A 212 16.03 -8.25 9.76
CA PRO A 212 16.44 -8.16 8.35
C PRO A 212 17.72 -7.35 8.18
N ALA A 213 18.67 -7.87 7.42
CA ALA A 213 19.93 -7.20 7.11
C ALA A 213 19.82 -6.26 5.90
N ASN A 214 18.82 -6.45 5.04
CA ASN A 214 18.64 -5.72 3.78
C ASN A 214 17.16 -5.61 3.37
N ALA A 215 16.88 -4.81 2.34
CA ALA A 215 15.54 -4.60 1.81
C ALA A 215 14.82 -5.90 1.39
N ILE A 216 15.55 -6.89 0.86
CA ILE A 216 14.98 -8.16 0.39
C ILE A 216 14.49 -8.99 1.58
N GLU A 217 15.32 -9.11 2.62
CA GLU A 217 14.95 -9.80 3.85
C GLU A 217 13.79 -9.09 4.57
N LEU A 218 13.76 -7.75 4.56
CA LEU A 218 12.66 -7.00 5.16
C LEU A 218 11.36 -7.27 4.40
N ASN A 219 11.40 -7.35 3.07
CA ASN A 219 10.23 -7.68 2.28
C ASN A 219 9.68 -9.06 2.68
N LYS A 220 10.53 -10.10 2.72
CA LYS A 220 10.14 -11.45 3.15
C LYS A 220 9.57 -11.47 4.57
N ALA A 221 10.19 -10.73 5.50
CA ALA A 221 9.71 -10.65 6.88
C ALA A 221 8.31 -10.03 6.95
N LEU A 222 8.08 -8.92 6.24
CA LEU A 222 6.77 -8.26 6.19
C LEU A 222 5.70 -9.12 5.50
N GLU A 223 6.04 -9.79 4.39
CA GLU A 223 5.12 -10.73 3.72
C GLU A 223 4.72 -11.90 4.63
N SER A 224 5.65 -12.37 5.47
CA SER A 224 5.37 -13.46 6.41
C SER A 224 4.33 -13.08 7.47
N LEU A 225 4.21 -11.79 7.79
CA LEU A 225 3.22 -11.26 8.74
C LEU A 225 1.81 -11.17 8.15
N ILE A 226 1.68 -11.13 6.82
CA ILE A 226 0.39 -11.11 6.14
C ILE A 226 -0.20 -12.53 6.12
N PRO A 227 -1.42 -12.73 6.69
CA PRO A 227 -2.11 -14.02 6.65
C PRO A 227 -2.30 -14.52 5.22
N GLN A 228 -2.19 -15.83 5.01
CA GLN A 228 -2.27 -16.43 3.67
C GLN A 228 -3.51 -16.02 2.88
N LYS A 229 -4.67 -15.89 3.56
CA LYS A 229 -5.94 -15.44 2.95
C LYS A 229 -5.88 -14.01 2.39
N ASP A 230 -5.01 -13.17 2.95
CA ASP A 230 -4.92 -11.74 2.61
C ASP A 230 -3.81 -11.46 1.59
N ARG A 231 -2.87 -12.40 1.35
CA ARG A 231 -1.75 -12.21 0.41
C ARG A 231 -2.15 -12.00 -1.05
N ARG A 232 -3.37 -12.41 -1.43
CA ARG A 232 -3.91 -12.16 -2.77
C ARG A 232 -4.35 -10.70 -2.96
N ARG A 233 -4.73 -10.02 -1.87
CA ARG A 233 -5.28 -8.67 -1.90
C ARG A 233 -4.32 -7.59 -1.35
N LEU A 234 -3.46 -7.96 -0.40
CA LEU A 234 -2.44 -7.08 0.17
C LEU A 234 -1.06 -7.54 -0.30
N ARG A 235 -0.31 -6.65 -0.93
CA ARG A 235 1.06 -6.92 -1.41
C ARG A 235 2.06 -6.04 -0.68
N VAL A 236 3.28 -6.54 -0.49
CA VAL A 236 4.36 -5.79 0.16
C VAL A 236 5.43 -5.44 -0.87
N VAL A 237 5.86 -4.19 -0.86
CA VAL A 237 7.03 -3.74 -1.64
C VAL A 237 8.01 -3.08 -0.70
N VAL A 238 9.28 -3.47 -0.76
CA VAL A 238 10.36 -2.74 -0.10
C VAL A 238 11.23 -2.09 -1.16
N VAL A 239 11.30 -0.76 -1.13
CA VAL A 239 12.10 0.06 -2.03
C VAL A 239 13.38 0.44 -1.32
N ASP A 240 14.51 -0.03 -1.84
CA ASP A 240 15.82 0.34 -1.33
C ASP A 240 16.22 1.73 -1.83
N ILE A 241 16.34 2.66 -0.89
CA ILE A 241 16.82 4.03 -1.09
C ILE A 241 18.16 4.26 -0.38
N SER A 242 18.81 3.21 0.11
CA SER A 242 20.09 3.33 0.78
C SER A 242 21.20 3.68 -0.23
N PRO A 243 22.24 4.41 0.20
CA PRO A 243 23.39 4.67 -0.66
C PRO A 243 24.08 3.35 -1.00
N PRO A 244 24.54 3.16 -2.26
CA PRO A 244 25.30 1.97 -2.63
C PRO A 244 26.54 1.81 -1.74
N ASP A 245 26.92 0.57 -1.46
CA ASP A 245 27.97 0.20 -0.51
C ASP A 245 29.30 0.94 -0.73
N SER A 246 29.59 1.38 -1.95
CA SER A 246 30.79 2.15 -2.32
C SER A 246 30.86 3.58 -1.75
N LEU A 247 29.79 4.10 -1.14
CA LEU A 247 29.74 5.44 -0.53
C LEU A 247 29.77 5.41 1.01
N GLN A 248 29.91 4.23 1.62
CA GLN A 248 29.92 4.07 3.09
C GLN A 248 31.34 3.96 3.68
N THR A 249 32.39 4.06 2.86
CA THR A 249 33.81 3.99 3.26
C THR A 249 34.57 5.30 3.03
N GLY A 250 33.98 6.43 3.43
CA GLY A 250 34.60 7.76 3.43
C GLY A 250 34.62 8.34 4.83
#